data_AF-U7D763-F1
#
_entry.id   AF-U7D763-F1
#
_cell.length_a   1.000
_cell.length_b   1.000
_cell.length_c   1.000
_cell.angle_alpha   90.00
_cell.angle_beta   90.00
_cell.angle_gamma   90.00
#
_symmetry.space_group_name_H-M   'P 1'
#
loop_
_entity.id
_entity.type
_entity.pdbx_description
1 polymer ?
#
loop_
_entity_poly.entity_id
_entity_poly.type
_entity_poly.pdbx_seq_one_letter_code
_entity_poly.pdbx_strand_id
1 'polypeptide(L)'
;MKAITLSLGKTDTQFHKRIEDIRTRPYCLLRSPAGIPENLSERTAHIQAHLDVLIFFAISTADFSRKNLHELFAAGIHGLIIDGISSPVLTLSTYAHTLFGTGALFVKSEKGDNETISQCRSQDLIPLSYSEGVIQPEEISRSRKLLRFARYFPPFQEGSLSLQQKISLRFLIESRNLRRRLMVQETADSFESSGL
;
A
#
# COMPACT_ATOMS: atom_id res chain seq x y z
N MET A 1 -5.65 7.09 -16.23
CA MET A 1 -5.66 7.96 -15.04
C MET A 1 -4.28 7.93 -14.37
N LYS A 2 -3.54 9.04 -14.26
CA LYS A 2 -2.16 9.06 -13.71
C LYS A 2 -2.17 9.05 -12.18
N ALA A 3 -1.56 8.09 -11.48
CA ALA A 3 -1.38 8.09 -10.01
C ALA A 3 -0.84 9.44 -9.47
N ILE A 4 -1.33 9.92 -8.31
CA ILE A 4 -0.66 11.05 -7.63
C ILE A 4 0.51 10.47 -6.84
N THR A 5 1.69 10.72 -7.37
CA THR A 5 2.96 10.42 -6.72
C THR A 5 3.34 11.61 -5.85
N LEU A 6 3.23 11.46 -4.54
CA LEU A 6 3.83 12.39 -3.59
C LEU A 6 5.26 11.94 -3.33
N SER A 7 6.22 12.68 -3.90
CA SER A 7 7.63 12.52 -3.57
C SER A 7 7.89 13.20 -2.22
N LEU A 8 8.32 12.42 -1.23
CA LEU A 8 8.48 12.85 0.16
C LEU A 8 9.73 13.73 0.42
N GLY A 9 10.30 14.37 -0.61
CA GLY A 9 11.52 15.19 -0.53
C GLY A 9 11.35 16.66 -0.94
N LYS A 10 10.12 17.18 -1.00
CA LYS A 10 9.84 18.59 -1.35
C LYS A 10 9.30 19.36 -0.15
N THR A 11 9.53 20.68 -0.13
CA THR A 11 9.10 21.60 0.94
C THR A 11 7.60 21.44 1.28
N ASP A 12 7.25 21.58 2.57
CA ASP A 12 5.91 21.26 3.08
C ASP A 12 4.78 22.04 2.39
N THR A 13 5.06 23.23 1.87
CA THR A 13 4.10 24.04 1.08
C THR A 13 3.67 23.35 -0.23
N GLN A 14 4.54 22.58 -0.88
CA GLN A 14 4.19 21.82 -2.09
C GLN A 14 3.40 20.54 -1.78
N PHE A 15 3.54 20.00 -0.57
CA PHE A 15 2.78 18.85 -0.09
C PHE A 15 1.31 19.23 0.16
N HIS A 16 1.06 20.38 0.80
CA HIS A 16 -0.30 20.87 1.11
C HIS A 16 -1.12 21.17 -0.14
N LYS A 17 -0.54 21.88 -1.13
CA LYS A 17 -1.24 22.21 -2.38
C LYS A 17 -1.60 20.96 -3.20
N ARG A 18 -0.83 19.88 -3.08
CA ARG A 18 -1.11 18.60 -3.76
C ARG A 18 -2.18 17.76 -3.06
N ILE A 19 -2.46 17.98 -1.77
CA ILE A 19 -3.49 17.25 -1.02
C ILE A 19 -4.90 17.65 -1.48
N GLU A 20 -5.13 18.92 -1.82
CA GLU A 20 -6.44 19.38 -2.30
C GLU A 20 -6.84 18.72 -3.64
N ASP A 21 -5.88 18.47 -4.53
CA ASP A 21 -6.08 17.75 -5.80
C ASP A 21 -6.42 16.25 -5.62
N ILE A 22 -6.27 15.69 -4.42
CA ILE A 22 -6.43 14.24 -4.13
C ILE A 22 -7.86 13.87 -3.73
N ARG A 23 -8.73 14.85 -3.37
CA ARG A 23 -10.09 14.58 -2.84
C ARG A 23 -10.97 13.68 -3.71
N THR A 24 -10.70 13.60 -5.01
CA THR A 24 -11.48 12.79 -5.96
C THR A 24 -10.96 11.38 -6.15
N ARG A 25 -9.88 11.00 -5.48
CA ARG A 25 -9.15 9.77 -5.76
C ARG A 25 -9.26 8.75 -4.64
N PRO A 26 -9.32 7.46 -4.97
CA PRO A 26 -9.45 6.41 -3.95
C PRO A 26 -8.13 6.09 -3.23
N TYR A 27 -6.98 6.58 -3.71
CA TYR A 27 -5.68 6.26 -3.16
C TYR A 27 -4.63 7.37 -3.38
N CYS A 28 -3.59 7.31 -2.56
CA CYS A 28 -2.38 8.10 -2.61
C CYS A 28 -1.17 7.17 -2.68
N LEU A 29 -0.22 7.45 -3.57
CA LEU A 29 1.04 6.72 -3.66
C LEU A 29 2.19 7.59 -3.16
N LEU A 30 2.81 7.14 -2.08
CA LEU A 30 4.00 7.72 -1.49
C LEU A 30 5.24 7.07 -2.10
N ARG A 31 6.23 7.90 -2.44
CA ARG A 31 7.55 7.44 -2.88
C ARG A 31 8.63 8.28 -2.24
N SER A 32 9.71 7.63 -1.85
CA SER A 32 10.91 8.30 -1.37
C SER A 32 12.13 7.69 -2.04
N PRO A 33 12.93 8.50 -2.76
CA PRO A 33 14.16 8.01 -3.38
C PRO A 33 15.27 7.69 -2.35
N ALA A 34 15.14 8.17 -1.11
CA ALA A 34 16.11 7.97 -0.04
C ALA A 34 15.69 6.86 0.95
N GLY A 35 14.77 5.96 0.58
CA GLY A 35 14.22 4.94 1.48
C GLY A 35 13.10 5.49 2.37
N ILE A 36 12.83 4.85 3.51
CA ILE A 36 11.72 5.23 4.40
C ILE A 36 12.06 6.53 5.14
N PRO A 37 11.27 7.62 4.98
CA PRO A 37 11.56 8.88 5.66
C PRO A 37 11.19 8.83 7.14
N GLU A 38 11.97 9.50 7.98
CA GLU A 38 11.76 9.54 9.44
C GLU A 38 10.40 10.14 9.83
N ASN A 39 9.91 11.12 9.08
CA ASN A 39 8.62 11.78 9.31
C ASN A 39 7.43 11.07 8.63
N LEU A 40 7.57 9.80 8.20
CA LEU A 40 6.51 9.10 7.47
C LEU A 40 5.19 9.07 8.26
N SER A 41 5.24 8.77 9.56
CA SER A 41 4.07 8.67 10.43
C SER A 41 3.31 10.00 10.57
N GLU A 42 4.03 11.12 10.65
CA GLU A 42 3.40 12.45 10.72
C GLU A 42 2.71 12.77 9.40
N ARG A 43 3.36 12.47 8.28
CA ARG A 43 2.83 12.74 6.93
C ARG A 43 1.61 11.89 6.62
N THR A 44 1.61 10.61 6.97
CA THR A 44 0.45 9.74 6.80
C THR A 44 -0.69 10.15 7.72
N ALA A 45 -0.44 10.53 8.97
CA ALA A 45 -1.46 11.07 9.87
C ALA A 45 -2.10 12.33 9.29
N HIS A 46 -1.29 13.24 8.72
CA HIS A 46 -1.79 14.43 8.04
C HIS A 46 -2.67 14.08 6.83
N ILE A 47 -2.29 13.09 6.01
CA ILE A 47 -3.12 12.61 4.90
C ILE A 47 -4.45 12.06 5.43
N GLN A 48 -4.40 11.18 6.43
CA GLN A 48 -5.57 10.52 7.01
C GLN A 48 -6.53 11.52 7.67
N ALA A 49 -6.03 12.63 8.22
CA ALA A 49 -6.87 13.67 8.82
C ALA A 49 -7.70 14.46 7.80
N HIS A 50 -7.24 14.52 6.54
CA HIS A 50 -7.84 15.38 5.51
C HIS A 50 -8.49 14.59 4.36
N LEU A 51 -8.17 13.31 4.21
CA LEU A 51 -8.51 12.51 3.03
C LEU A 51 -8.93 11.08 3.41
N ASP A 52 -10.09 10.67 2.90
CA ASP A 52 -10.57 9.28 2.96
C ASP A 52 -9.95 8.45 1.81
N VAL A 53 -8.63 8.22 1.87
CA VAL A 53 -7.88 7.53 0.81
C VAL A 53 -7.04 6.37 1.32
N LEU A 54 -6.86 5.35 0.48
CA LEU A 54 -5.84 4.33 0.70
C LEU A 54 -4.45 4.92 0.50
N ILE A 55 -3.49 4.53 1.34
CA ILE A 55 -2.12 5.05 1.28
C ILE A 55 -1.21 3.88 0.93
N PHE A 56 -0.57 3.97 -0.22
CA PHE A 56 0.40 2.99 -0.69
C PHE A 56 1.81 3.57 -0.61
N PHE A 57 2.80 2.73 -0.33
CA PHE A 57 4.20 3.10 -0.37
C PHE A 57 4.93 2.29 -1.45
N ALA A 58 5.68 2.97 -2.32
CA ALA A 58 6.60 2.27 -3.22
C ALA A 58 7.91 1.97 -2.51
N ILE A 59 8.27 0.70 -2.42
CA ILE A 59 9.45 0.21 -1.71
C ILE A 59 10.39 -0.51 -2.68
N SER A 60 11.69 -0.30 -2.50
CA SER A 60 12.70 -1.07 -3.22
C SER A 60 12.79 -2.49 -2.67
N THR A 61 13.31 -3.43 -3.47
CA THR A 61 13.57 -4.80 -2.99
C THR A 61 14.68 -4.85 -1.92
N ALA A 62 15.60 -3.89 -1.93
CA ALA A 62 16.67 -3.77 -0.94
C ALA A 62 16.16 -3.33 0.44
N ASP A 63 15.11 -2.50 0.47
CA ASP A 63 14.47 -2.02 1.70
C ASP A 63 13.41 -2.98 2.23
N PHE A 64 13.15 -4.11 1.56
CA PHE A 64 12.12 -5.07 1.92
C PHE A 64 12.59 -5.98 3.08
N SER A 65 12.64 -5.40 4.29
CA SER A 65 13.06 -6.09 5.53
C SER A 65 11.93 -6.10 6.57
N ARG A 66 12.01 -7.03 7.53
CA ARG A 66 11.00 -7.16 8.60
C ARG A 66 10.80 -5.87 9.40
N LYS A 67 11.89 -5.17 9.70
CA LYS A 67 11.90 -3.88 10.41
C LYS A 67 11.15 -2.81 9.60
N ASN A 68 11.55 -2.62 8.34
CA ASN A 68 10.95 -1.63 7.45
C ASN A 68 9.46 -1.90 7.19
N LEU A 69 9.07 -3.17 7.01
CA LEU A 69 7.67 -3.56 6.86
C LEU A 69 6.83 -3.17 8.09
N HIS A 70 7.38 -3.37 9.29
CA HIS A 70 6.72 -2.97 10.52
C HIS A 70 6.61 -1.44 10.66
N GLU A 71 7.67 -0.71 10.35
CA GLU A 71 7.67 0.77 10.36
C GLU A 71 6.63 1.34 9.41
N LEU A 72 6.53 0.81 8.17
CA LEU A 72 5.52 1.21 7.20
C LEU A 72 4.10 0.93 7.72
N PHE A 73 3.88 -0.23 8.33
CA PHE A 73 2.57 -0.57 8.90
C PHE A 73 2.19 0.35 10.05
N ALA A 74 3.12 0.58 10.99
CA ALA A 74 2.93 1.48 12.12
C ALA A 74 2.66 2.93 11.66
N ALA A 75 3.32 3.36 10.58
CA ALA A 75 3.06 4.64 9.95
C ALA A 75 1.67 4.75 9.31
N GLY A 76 0.87 3.69 9.18
CA GLY A 76 -0.47 3.78 8.56
C GLY A 76 -0.47 3.59 7.04
N ILE A 77 0.56 2.95 6.50
CA ILE A 77 0.53 2.48 5.12
C ILE A 77 -0.46 1.31 5.02
N HIS A 78 -1.31 1.37 3.99
CA HIS A 78 -2.36 0.38 3.74
C HIS A 78 -1.91 -0.75 2.79
N GLY A 79 -0.88 -0.51 1.98
CA GLY A 79 -0.31 -1.50 1.08
C GLY A 79 0.99 -1.05 0.42
N LEU A 80 1.64 -1.95 -0.32
CA LEU A 80 2.97 -1.75 -0.86
C LEU A 80 3.01 -1.94 -2.37
N ILE A 81 3.83 -1.14 -3.05
CA ILE A 81 4.26 -1.38 -4.43
C ILE A 81 5.76 -1.70 -4.41
N ILE A 82 6.11 -2.95 -4.67
CA ILE A 82 7.46 -3.48 -4.61
C ILE A 82 8.10 -3.39 -5.99
N ASP A 83 9.33 -2.89 -6.05
CA ASP A 83 10.08 -2.69 -7.29
C ASP A 83 10.74 -3.98 -7.82
N GLY A 84 9.92 -5.01 -8.05
CA GLY A 84 10.32 -6.30 -8.58
C GLY A 84 10.32 -7.43 -7.54
N ILE A 85 10.77 -8.61 -7.97
CA ILE A 85 10.94 -9.78 -7.10
C ILE A 85 12.40 -9.92 -6.69
N SER A 86 12.60 -10.31 -5.44
CA SER A 86 13.89 -10.74 -4.92
C SER A 86 13.68 -11.84 -3.87
N SER A 87 14.75 -12.53 -3.48
CA SER A 87 14.70 -13.52 -2.39
C SER A 87 14.06 -12.95 -1.11
N PRO A 88 14.44 -11.75 -0.61
CA PRO A 88 13.76 -11.10 0.51
C PRO A 88 12.23 -10.96 0.34
N VAL A 89 11.77 -10.57 -0.86
CA VAL A 89 10.35 -10.41 -1.15
C VAL A 89 9.60 -11.74 -1.05
N LEU A 90 10.17 -12.81 -1.61
CA LEU A 90 9.58 -14.15 -1.56
C LEU A 90 9.57 -14.71 -0.13
N THR A 91 10.64 -14.51 0.65
CA THR A 91 10.73 -15.02 2.02
C THR A 91 9.84 -14.26 3.00
N LEU A 92 9.68 -12.95 2.81
CA LEU A 92 8.94 -12.08 3.75
C LEU A 92 7.50 -11.77 3.30
N SER A 93 7.05 -12.28 2.14
CA SER A 93 5.69 -12.11 1.61
C SER A 93 4.61 -12.47 2.64
N THR A 94 4.74 -13.62 3.30
CA THR A 94 3.81 -14.11 4.32
C THR A 94 3.73 -13.15 5.51
N TYR A 95 4.88 -12.64 5.97
CA TYR A 95 4.92 -11.63 7.05
C TYR A 95 4.29 -10.31 6.60
N ALA A 96 4.59 -9.85 5.38
CA ALA A 96 3.95 -8.65 4.83
C ALA A 96 2.42 -8.84 4.72
N HIS A 97 1.93 -10.04 4.37
CA HIS A 97 0.50 -10.35 4.36
C HIS A 97 -0.12 -10.35 5.75
N THR A 98 0.61 -10.69 6.82
CA THR A 98 0.04 -10.56 8.17
C THR A 98 -0.21 -9.10 8.52
N LEU A 99 0.67 -8.18 8.13
CA LEU A 99 0.53 -6.74 8.38
C LEU A 99 -0.52 -6.10 7.45
N PHE A 100 -0.28 -6.17 6.14
CA PHE A 100 -1.06 -5.43 5.14
C PHE A 100 -2.26 -6.23 4.62
N GLY A 101 -2.37 -7.52 4.91
CA GLY A 101 -3.41 -8.42 4.41
C GLY A 101 -3.28 -8.75 2.92
N THR A 102 -3.87 -9.87 2.54
CA THR A 102 -3.88 -10.34 1.14
C THR A 102 -4.48 -9.31 0.19
N GLY A 103 -3.84 -9.15 -0.96
CA GLY A 103 -4.24 -8.21 -2.00
C GLY A 103 -3.82 -6.75 -1.78
N ALA A 104 -2.99 -6.47 -0.77
CA ALA A 104 -2.40 -5.15 -0.54
C ALA A 104 -0.93 -5.04 -1.00
N LEU A 105 -0.35 -6.13 -1.49
CA LEU A 105 1.04 -6.20 -1.95
C LEU A 105 1.08 -6.32 -3.47
N PHE A 106 1.59 -5.28 -4.12
CA PHE A 106 1.75 -5.20 -5.56
C PHE A 106 3.22 -5.31 -5.91
N VAL A 107 3.55 -6.07 -6.95
CA VAL A 107 4.92 -6.21 -7.44
C VAL A 107 4.96 -5.71 -8.86
N LYS A 108 5.87 -4.78 -9.14
CA LYS A 108 6.08 -4.32 -10.51
C LYS A 108 6.69 -5.45 -11.34
N SER A 109 6.08 -5.70 -12.49
CA SER A 109 6.51 -6.66 -13.50
C SER A 109 6.65 -5.94 -14.84
N GLU A 110 7.66 -6.33 -15.61
CA GLU A 110 7.72 -5.97 -17.03
C GLU A 110 6.63 -6.70 -17.81
N LYS A 111 6.25 -6.14 -18.97
CA LYS A 111 5.19 -6.71 -19.81
C LYS A 111 5.69 -8.02 -20.42
N GLY A 112 5.03 -9.14 -20.11
CA GLY A 112 5.35 -10.46 -20.65
C GLY A 112 6.36 -11.28 -19.84
N ASP A 113 6.77 -10.80 -18.66
CA ASP A 113 7.61 -11.58 -17.74
C ASP A 113 6.80 -12.64 -17.00
N ASN A 114 6.64 -13.80 -17.65
CA ASN A 114 5.89 -14.93 -17.13
C ASN A 114 6.51 -15.52 -15.86
N GLU A 115 7.82 -15.39 -15.66
CA GLU A 115 8.51 -15.92 -14.48
C GLU A 115 8.15 -15.10 -13.25
N THR A 116 8.29 -13.77 -13.31
CA THR A 116 7.88 -12.85 -12.23
C THR A 116 6.40 -13.00 -11.91
N ILE A 117 5.55 -13.15 -12.93
CA ILE A 117 4.12 -13.38 -12.73
C ILE A 117 3.87 -14.70 -11.99
N SER A 118 4.56 -15.77 -12.38
CA SER A 118 4.44 -17.09 -11.72
C SER A 118 4.88 -17.03 -10.26
N GLN A 119 6.02 -16.37 -10.00
CA GLN A 119 6.55 -16.17 -8.66
C GLN A 119 5.61 -15.32 -7.80
N CYS A 120 5.05 -14.22 -8.32
CA CYS A 120 4.03 -13.42 -7.63
C CYS A 120 2.85 -14.30 -7.20
N ARG A 121 2.32 -15.10 -8.13
CA ARG A 121 1.17 -15.98 -7.91
C ARG A 121 1.43 -17.00 -6.80
N SER A 122 2.61 -17.60 -6.79
CA SER A 122 2.98 -18.57 -5.74
C SER A 122 3.05 -17.96 -4.33
N GLN A 123 3.11 -16.64 -4.22
CA GLN A 123 3.25 -15.88 -2.97
C GLN A 123 2.05 -14.97 -2.67
N ASP A 124 0.93 -15.16 -3.39
CA ASP A 124 -0.27 -14.31 -3.28
C ASP A 124 0.01 -12.79 -3.47
N LEU A 125 1.03 -12.46 -4.27
CA LEU A 125 1.39 -11.08 -4.64
C LEU A 125 0.66 -10.70 -5.93
N ILE A 126 0.30 -9.41 -6.08
CA ILE A 126 -0.40 -8.93 -7.27
C ILE A 126 0.63 -8.36 -8.26
N PRO A 127 0.84 -8.97 -9.44
CA PRO A 127 1.71 -8.39 -10.47
C PRO A 127 1.07 -7.13 -11.08
N LEU A 128 1.87 -6.09 -11.25
CA LEU A 128 1.48 -4.78 -11.79
C LEU A 128 2.40 -4.40 -12.94
N SER A 129 1.83 -4.12 -14.12
CA SER A 129 2.64 -3.77 -15.30
C SER A 129 3.13 -2.32 -15.25
N TYR A 130 4.44 -2.12 -15.42
CA TYR A 130 5.11 -0.82 -15.26
C TYR A 130 4.60 0.25 -16.25
N SER A 131 4.23 -0.13 -17.48
CA SER A 131 3.91 0.82 -18.55
C SER A 131 2.60 1.58 -18.31
N GLU A 132 1.67 1.00 -17.55
CA GLU A 132 0.31 1.58 -17.42
C GLU A 132 -0.23 1.58 -15.98
N GLY A 133 0.50 1.01 -15.01
CA GLY A 133 -0.04 0.77 -13.68
C GLY A 133 -1.22 -0.21 -13.70
N VAL A 134 -1.29 -1.04 -14.74
CA VAL A 134 -2.39 -1.94 -15.04
C VAL A 134 -2.17 -3.29 -14.35
N ILE A 135 -3.17 -3.73 -13.60
CA ILE A 135 -3.26 -5.10 -13.10
C ILE A 135 -3.76 -5.96 -14.26
N GLN A 136 -3.10 -7.10 -14.50
CA GLN A 136 -3.46 -7.97 -15.61
C GLN A 136 -4.89 -8.52 -15.44
N PRO A 137 -5.72 -8.54 -16.51
CA PRO A 137 -7.12 -9.00 -16.43
C PRO A 137 -7.30 -10.43 -15.88
N GLU A 138 -6.32 -11.29 -16.08
CA GLU A 138 -6.29 -12.69 -15.61
C GLU A 138 -6.19 -12.76 -14.07
N GLU A 139 -5.61 -11.74 -13.43
CA GLU A 139 -5.52 -11.64 -11.98
C GLU A 139 -6.85 -11.21 -11.35
N ILE A 140 -7.68 -10.47 -12.10
CA ILE A 140 -9.02 -10.02 -11.71
C ILE A 140 -9.96 -11.22 -11.61
N SER A 141 -9.91 -12.10 -12.60
CA SER A 141 -10.82 -13.24 -12.71
C SER A 141 -10.51 -14.36 -11.71
N ARG A 142 -9.27 -14.44 -11.21
CA ARG A 142 -8.82 -15.56 -10.36
C ARG A 142 -9.10 -15.42 -8.87
N SER A 143 -9.26 -14.21 -8.32
CA SER A 143 -9.47 -14.10 -6.86
C SER A 143 -10.30 -12.88 -6.45
N ARG A 144 -11.52 -13.16 -5.99
CA ARG A 144 -12.35 -12.19 -5.28
C ARG A 144 -11.65 -11.63 -4.03
N LYS A 145 -10.67 -12.34 -3.46
CA LYS A 145 -9.87 -11.92 -2.29
C LYS A 145 -8.74 -10.95 -2.68
N LEU A 146 -8.07 -11.16 -3.83
CA LEU A 146 -7.03 -10.25 -4.34
C LEU A 146 -7.61 -8.89 -4.77
N LEU A 147 -8.90 -8.83 -5.09
CA LEU A 147 -9.59 -7.62 -5.54
C LEU A 147 -10.03 -6.63 -4.45
N ARG A 148 -9.71 -6.86 -3.17
CA ARG A 148 -10.20 -5.98 -2.09
C ARG A 148 -9.64 -4.56 -2.21
N PHE A 149 -8.38 -4.43 -2.62
CA PHE A 149 -7.72 -3.13 -2.87
C PHE A 149 -7.60 -2.82 -4.35
N ALA A 150 -7.39 -3.84 -5.20
CA ALA A 150 -7.19 -3.66 -6.64
C ALA A 150 -8.33 -2.89 -7.32
N ARG A 151 -9.60 -3.08 -6.89
CA ARG A 151 -10.76 -2.33 -7.42
C ARG A 151 -10.68 -0.81 -7.21
N TYR A 152 -9.83 -0.37 -6.31
CA TYR A 152 -9.58 1.03 -5.97
C TYR A 152 -8.26 1.54 -6.56
N PHE A 153 -7.50 0.69 -7.25
CA PHE A 153 -6.34 1.09 -8.06
C PHE A 153 -6.80 1.41 -9.50
N PRO A 154 -6.22 2.40 -10.19
CA PRO A 154 -6.31 2.49 -11.64
C PRO A 154 -5.66 1.23 -12.21
N PRO A 155 -6.27 0.56 -13.20
CA PRO A 155 -7.19 1.07 -14.20
C PRO A 155 -8.69 0.81 -13.92
N PHE A 156 -9.06 0.27 -12.76
CA PHE A 156 -10.42 -0.22 -12.50
C PHE A 156 -11.49 0.88 -12.37
N GLN A 157 -11.08 2.14 -12.35
CA GLN A 157 -11.98 3.28 -12.29
C GLN A 157 -11.92 4.10 -13.57
N GLU A 158 -12.84 3.79 -14.47
CA GLU A 158 -13.33 4.77 -15.44
C GLU A 158 -14.43 5.58 -14.75
N GLY A 159 -14.11 6.81 -14.34
CA GLY A 159 -15.09 7.73 -13.75
C GLY A 159 -15.06 7.86 -12.23
N SER A 160 -16.01 8.61 -11.67
CA SER A 160 -16.12 8.90 -10.24
C SER A 160 -16.73 7.73 -9.46
N LEU A 161 -16.23 7.48 -8.25
CA LEU A 161 -16.82 6.49 -7.34
C LEU A 161 -18.30 6.75 -7.03
N SER A 162 -19.12 5.71 -7.08
CA SER A 162 -20.50 5.73 -6.57
C SER A 162 -20.51 5.89 -5.05
N LEU A 163 -21.65 6.35 -4.48
CA LEU A 163 -21.79 6.49 -3.02
C LEU A 163 -21.53 5.16 -2.29
N GLN A 164 -22.05 4.04 -2.83
CA GLN A 164 -21.83 2.71 -2.27
C GLN A 164 -20.34 2.34 -2.25
N GLN A 165 -19.60 2.68 -3.31
CA GLN A 165 -18.16 2.43 -3.39
C GLN A 165 -17.38 3.32 -2.42
N LYS A 166 -17.77 4.60 -2.25
CA LYS A 166 -17.18 5.51 -1.26
C LYS A 166 -17.38 5.00 0.18
N ILE A 167 -18.58 4.55 0.50
CA ILE A 167 -18.88 3.95 1.81
C ILE A 167 -18.04 2.69 2.03
N SER A 168 -17.98 1.80 1.04
CA SER A 168 -17.20 0.56 1.10
C SER A 168 -15.71 0.82 1.29
N LEU A 169 -15.17 1.85 0.61
CA LEU A 169 -13.79 2.30 0.76
C LEU A 169 -13.53 2.83 2.17
N ARG A 170 -14.44 3.66 2.71
CA ARG A 170 -14.29 4.22 4.05
C ARG A 170 -14.31 3.14 5.13
N PHE A 171 -15.21 2.16 5.05
CA PHE A 171 -15.21 1.01 5.95
C PHE A 171 -13.90 0.22 5.89
N LEU A 172 -13.34 0.04 4.69
CA LEU A 172 -12.07 -0.65 4.50
C LEU A 172 -10.92 0.10 5.18
N ILE A 173 -10.84 1.43 4.99
CA ILE A 173 -9.83 2.30 5.61
C ILE A 173 -9.94 2.23 7.15
N GLU A 174 -11.13 2.43 7.70
CA GLU A 174 -11.34 2.42 9.16
C GLU A 174 -11.01 1.07 9.79
N SER A 175 -11.40 -0.04 9.14
CA SER A 175 -11.07 -1.39 9.61
C SER A 175 -9.56 -1.60 9.71
N ARG A 176 -8.79 -1.03 8.77
CA ARG A 176 -7.31 -1.13 8.77
C ARG A 176 -6.67 -0.24 9.81
N ASN A 177 -7.15 1.00 9.92
CA ASN A 177 -6.69 1.92 10.96
C ASN A 177 -6.95 1.36 12.37
N LEU A 178 -8.10 0.70 12.57
CA LEU A 178 -8.40 0.01 13.82
C LEU A 178 -7.45 -1.17 14.06
N ARG A 179 -7.26 -2.05 13.08
CA ARG A 179 -6.33 -3.18 13.20
C ARG A 179 -4.91 -2.73 13.56
N ARG A 180 -4.41 -1.67 12.91
CA ARG A 180 -3.11 -1.06 13.24
C ARG A 180 -3.07 -0.64 14.71
N ARG A 181 -4.08 0.13 15.16
CA ARG A 181 -4.16 0.58 16.56
C ARG A 181 -4.13 -0.60 17.54
N LEU A 182 -4.90 -1.66 17.26
CA LEU A 182 -4.94 -2.85 18.11
C LEU A 182 -3.62 -3.63 18.12
N MET A 183 -2.99 -3.86 16.96
CA MET A 183 -1.70 -4.56 16.92
C MET A 183 -0.58 -3.75 17.60
N VAL A 184 -0.62 -2.42 17.50
CA VAL A 184 0.31 -1.54 18.22
C VAL A 184 0.08 -1.62 19.73
N GLN A 185 -1.17 -1.66 20.18
CA GLN A 185 -1.51 -1.84 21.60
C GLN A 185 -1.00 -3.19 22.13
N GLU A 186 -1.26 -4.30 21.43
CA GLU A 186 -0.77 -5.62 21.83
C GLU A 186 0.77 -5.66 21.96
N THR A 187 1.50 -4.97 21.07
CA THR A 187 2.96 -4.87 21.18
C THR A 187 3.39 -4.03 22.38
N ALA A 188 2.75 -2.89 22.65
CA ALA A 188 3.08 -2.03 23.78
C ALA A 188 2.83 -2.75 25.12
N ASP A 189 1.68 -3.41 25.25
CA ASP A 189 1.32 -4.18 26.44
C ASP A 189 2.27 -5.37 26.67
N SER A 190 2.77 -6.00 25.59
CA SER A 190 3.79 -7.06 25.67
C SER A 190 5.14 -6.56 26.18
N PHE A 191 5.54 -5.33 25.82
CA PHE A 191 6.77 -4.71 26.33
C PHE A 191 6.64 -4.30 27.80
N GLU A 192 5.47 -3.83 28.24
CA GLU A 192 5.23 -3.48 29.65
C GLU A 192 5.11 -4.72 30.55
N SER A 193 4.54 -5.83 30.04
CA SER A 193 4.42 -7.09 30.80
C SER A 193 5.72 -7.89 30.94
N SER A 194 6.74 -7.58 30.13
CA SER A 194 8.07 -8.23 30.20
C SER A 194 9.04 -7.50 31.14
N GLY A 195 8.58 -6.43 31.81
CA GLY A 195 9.36 -5.60 32.73
C GLY A 195 9.16 -5.89 34.23
N LEU A 196 8.69 -7.09 34.59
CA LEU A 196 8.53 -7.54 35.98
C LEU A 196 9.40 -8.74 36.31
#